data_AF-V9HK07-F1
#
_entry.id   AF-V9HK07-F1
#
_cell.length_a   1.000
_cell.length_b   1.000
_cell.length_c   1.000
_cell.angle_alpha   90.00
_cell.angle_beta   90.00
_cell.angle_gamma   90.00
#
_symmetry.space_group_name_H-M   'P 1'
#
loop_
_entity.id
_entity.type
_entity.pdbx_description
1 polymer ?
#
loop_
_entity_poly.entity_id
_entity_poly.type
_entity_poly.pdbx_seq_one_letter_code
_entity_poly.pdbx_strand_id
1 'polypeptide(L)'
;MTDIVQTMVEYRRRAYVDTLMKMKTENNVIGIFGEGIDEAFLYAYGLVVIPIVGVDSHIFEYGEYDSCDTIRSTIIYMKTGKCPLLFSSKMYLLSDICTNIYNAFCENTDKVVEVYSNNEKLSSVIERVYGRKFDNNVYDLQKQKLKYIENLYEKIENSNLSMKEKFMLNFFSKYIISLDERITFLDDISKNLSLGNKNKKSIYTPCPYGIYENISNQFEKDILLKQGIKNIDIACKGCIYDAPLYINY
;
A
#
# COMPACT_ATOMS: atom_id res chain seq x y z
N MET A 1 -14.53 1.48 -21.52
CA MET A 1 -13.45 1.59 -20.51
C MET A 1 -14.01 1.00 -19.24
N THR A 2 -13.35 0.00 -18.67
CA THR A 2 -13.76 -0.62 -17.39
C THR A 2 -13.85 0.45 -16.31
N ASP A 3 -14.87 0.38 -15.46
CA ASP A 3 -14.97 1.27 -14.29
C ASP A 3 -13.85 0.93 -13.30
N ILE A 4 -12.77 1.72 -13.35
CA ILE A 4 -11.56 1.55 -12.52
C ILE A 4 -11.93 1.51 -11.04
N VAL A 5 -12.90 2.34 -10.61
CA VAL A 5 -13.27 2.44 -9.20
C VAL A 5 -13.89 1.13 -8.74
N GLN A 6 -14.91 0.66 -9.47
CA GLN A 6 -15.60 -0.59 -9.15
C GLN A 6 -14.63 -1.79 -9.16
N THR A 7 -13.76 -1.86 -10.18
CA THR A 7 -12.77 -2.94 -10.29
C THR A 7 -11.77 -2.94 -9.13
N MET A 8 -11.28 -1.77 -8.68
CA MET A 8 -10.36 -1.72 -7.53
C MET A 8 -11.01 -2.15 -6.22
N VAL A 9 -12.28 -1.80 -6.00
CA VAL A 9 -13.05 -2.25 -4.83
C VAL A 9 -13.18 -3.78 -4.83
N GLU A 10 -13.45 -4.39 -5.99
CA GLU A 10 -13.55 -5.84 -6.13
C GLU A 10 -12.24 -6.55 -5.86
N TYR A 11 -11.11 -6.04 -6.36
CA TYR A 11 -9.80 -6.62 -6.06
C TYR A 11 -9.44 -6.52 -4.58
N ARG A 12 -9.75 -5.40 -3.91
CA ARG A 12 -9.56 -5.28 -2.46
C ARG A 12 -10.40 -6.31 -1.69
N ARG A 13 -11.66 -6.52 -2.08
CA ARG A 13 -12.52 -7.56 -1.49
C ARG A 13 -11.99 -8.97 -1.75
N ARG A 14 -11.50 -9.25 -2.96
CA ARG A 14 -10.89 -10.54 -3.30
C ARG A 14 -9.65 -10.81 -2.44
N ALA A 15 -8.79 -9.81 -2.27
CA ALA A 15 -7.62 -9.91 -1.41
C ALA A 15 -7.97 -10.30 0.03
N TYR A 16 -9.11 -9.85 0.56
CA TYR A 16 -9.58 -10.28 1.89
C TYR A 16 -9.79 -11.79 1.96
N VAL A 17 -10.41 -12.37 0.93
CA VAL A 17 -10.66 -13.81 0.86
C VAL A 17 -9.35 -14.57 0.64
N ASP A 18 -8.54 -14.14 -0.32
CA ASP A 18 -7.30 -14.82 -0.69
C ASP A 18 -6.30 -14.83 0.45
N THR A 19 -6.15 -13.72 1.17
CA THR A 19 -5.24 -13.65 2.32
C THR A 19 -5.72 -14.49 3.50
N LEU A 20 -7.02 -14.59 3.75
CA LEU A 20 -7.56 -15.51 4.75
C LEU A 20 -7.29 -16.98 4.39
N MET A 21 -7.45 -17.33 3.11
CA MET A 21 -7.14 -18.68 2.63
C MET A 21 -5.65 -18.98 2.78
N LYS A 22 -4.78 -18.07 2.35
CA LYS A 22 -3.31 -18.20 2.46
C LYS A 22 -2.84 -18.26 3.91
N MET A 23 -3.42 -17.47 4.81
CA MET A 23 -3.15 -17.57 6.25
C MET A 23 -3.46 -18.98 6.77
N LYS A 24 -4.60 -19.57 6.37
CA LYS A 24 -5.02 -20.90 6.83
C LYS A 24 -4.19 -22.03 6.23
N THR A 25 -3.80 -21.95 4.96
CA THR A 25 -3.15 -23.06 4.25
C THR A 25 -1.63 -23.02 4.32
N GLU A 26 -1.03 -21.82 4.20
CA GLU A 26 0.41 -21.64 4.02
C GLU A 26 1.04 -20.74 5.10
N ASN A 27 0.21 -19.99 5.82
CA ASN A 27 0.56 -19.05 6.88
C ASN A 27 1.73 -18.12 6.50
N ASN A 28 1.69 -17.59 5.28
CA ASN A 28 2.77 -16.84 4.62
C ASN A 28 2.41 -15.40 4.23
N VAL A 29 1.37 -14.83 4.84
CA VAL A 29 0.98 -13.44 4.58
C VAL A 29 1.83 -12.50 5.43
N ILE A 30 2.42 -11.48 4.80
CA ILE A 30 3.15 -10.37 5.45
C ILE A 30 2.45 -9.06 5.14
N GLY A 31 2.14 -8.29 6.19
CA GLY A 31 1.56 -6.96 6.04
C GLY A 31 2.65 -5.91 5.90
N ILE A 32 2.55 -5.04 4.89
CA ILE A 32 3.51 -3.95 4.67
C ILE A 32 2.86 -2.56 4.80
N PHE A 33 3.62 -1.60 5.32
CA PHE A 33 3.25 -0.19 5.37
C PHE A 33 4.38 0.69 4.83
N GLY A 34 4.04 1.60 3.91
CA GLY A 34 4.97 2.56 3.32
C GLY A 34 5.71 2.05 2.08
N GLU A 35 6.70 2.81 1.64
CA GLU A 35 7.47 2.59 0.40
C GLU A 35 8.94 2.25 0.67
N GLY A 36 9.66 1.84 -0.38
CA GLY A 36 11.10 1.53 -0.31
C GLY A 36 11.44 0.14 0.22
N ILE A 37 10.42 -0.69 0.47
CA ILE A 37 10.58 -2.10 0.83
C ILE A 37 10.87 -2.91 -0.44
N ASP A 38 11.89 -3.77 -0.40
CA ASP A 38 12.21 -4.71 -1.48
C ASP A 38 11.19 -5.85 -1.50
N GLU A 39 10.08 -5.66 -2.22
CA GLU A 39 9.04 -6.70 -2.33
C GLU A 39 9.56 -7.98 -3.02
N ALA A 40 10.50 -7.87 -3.97
CA ALA A 40 11.09 -9.05 -4.62
C ALA A 40 11.75 -9.96 -3.59
N PHE A 41 12.43 -9.38 -2.61
CA PHE A 41 13.05 -10.11 -1.50
C PHE A 41 12.01 -10.87 -0.68
N LEU A 42 10.84 -10.26 -0.40
CA LEU A 42 9.75 -10.93 0.30
C LEU A 42 9.16 -12.09 -0.52
N TYR A 43 8.94 -11.88 -1.82
CA TYR A 43 8.43 -12.94 -2.72
C TYR A 43 9.42 -14.09 -2.87
N ALA A 44 10.73 -13.86 -2.75
CA ALA A 44 11.76 -14.89 -2.78
C ALA A 44 11.71 -15.86 -1.60
N TYR A 45 11.08 -15.47 -0.48
CA TYR A 45 10.71 -16.39 0.61
C TYR A 45 9.36 -17.07 0.38
N GLY A 46 8.68 -16.82 -0.74
CA GLY A 46 7.33 -17.32 -1.01
C GLY A 46 6.26 -16.69 -0.11
N LEU A 47 6.45 -15.41 0.26
CA LEU A 47 5.48 -14.65 1.05
C LEU A 47 4.42 -14.00 0.16
N VAL A 48 3.22 -13.84 0.71
CA VAL A 48 2.16 -13.01 0.15
C VAL A 48 2.24 -11.63 0.77
N VAL A 49 2.62 -10.64 -0.03
CA VAL A 49 2.84 -9.26 0.42
C VAL A 49 1.55 -8.47 0.25
N ILE A 50 1.08 -7.81 1.32
CA ILE A 50 -0.16 -7.02 1.25
C ILE A 50 -0.03 -5.67 1.96
N PRO A 51 -0.49 -4.55 1.35
CA PRO A 51 -0.63 -3.28 2.05
C PRO A 51 -1.65 -3.41 3.20
N ILE A 52 -1.33 -2.83 4.35
CA ILE A 52 -2.16 -2.91 5.57
C ILE A 52 -2.64 -1.57 6.11
N VAL A 53 -2.53 -0.51 5.31
CA VAL A 53 -2.92 0.84 5.73
C VAL A 53 -4.43 1.05 5.71
N GLY A 54 -4.96 1.76 6.72
CA GLY A 54 -6.32 2.27 6.76
C GLY A 54 -6.54 3.37 5.72
N VAL A 55 -7.64 3.26 4.96
CA VAL A 55 -7.92 4.11 3.79
C VAL A 55 -9.27 4.83 3.85
N ASP A 56 -9.97 4.76 4.98
CA ASP A 56 -11.27 5.39 5.15
C ASP A 56 -11.57 5.73 6.62
N SER A 57 -12.46 6.71 6.81
CA SER A 57 -12.92 7.21 8.10
C SER A 57 -14.16 6.47 8.63
N HIS A 58 -14.80 5.59 7.86
CA HIS A 58 -15.99 4.85 8.31
C HIS A 58 -15.70 4.03 9.57
N ILE A 59 -14.47 3.54 9.71
CA ILE A 59 -14.07 2.77 10.89
C ILE A 59 -14.09 3.60 12.19
N PHE A 60 -14.08 4.93 12.12
CA PHE A 60 -14.06 5.82 13.29
C PHE A 60 -15.33 5.72 14.14
N GLU A 61 -16.46 5.25 13.58
CA GLU A 61 -17.68 5.01 14.37
C GLU A 61 -17.57 3.79 15.29
N TYR A 62 -16.58 2.92 15.08
CA TYR A 62 -16.39 1.69 15.84
C TYR A 62 -15.29 1.79 16.91
N GLY A 63 -14.65 2.95 17.05
CA GLY A 63 -13.64 3.14 18.09
C GLY A 63 -12.87 4.46 17.99
N GLU A 64 -12.07 4.70 19.01
CA GLU A 64 -11.21 5.88 19.10
C GLU A 64 -9.75 5.47 19.22
N TYR A 65 -8.88 6.28 18.61
CA TYR A 65 -7.44 6.17 18.75
C TYR A 65 -6.82 7.54 18.47
N ASP A 66 -6.08 8.07 19.45
CA ASP A 66 -5.51 9.41 19.35
C ASP A 66 -4.21 9.37 18.54
N SER A 67 -4.32 9.67 17.25
CA SER A 67 -3.21 9.73 16.30
C SER A 67 -3.64 10.40 15.00
N CYS A 68 -2.77 10.43 14.00
CA CYS A 68 -3.17 10.87 12.65
C CYS A 68 -4.25 9.95 12.06
N ASP A 69 -5.07 10.46 11.15
CA ASP A 69 -6.21 9.71 10.60
C ASP A 69 -5.80 8.37 9.97
N THR A 70 -4.62 8.30 9.35
CA THR A 70 -4.06 7.04 8.79
C THR A 70 -3.79 6.00 9.88
N ILE A 71 -3.10 6.40 10.95
CA ILE A 71 -2.79 5.51 12.08
C ILE A 71 -4.09 5.15 12.81
N ARG A 72 -4.94 6.14 13.10
CA ARG A 72 -6.24 5.95 13.74
C ARG A 72 -7.08 4.93 13.00
N SER A 73 -7.24 5.09 11.68
CA SER A 73 -8.02 4.14 10.85
C SER A 73 -7.43 2.74 10.93
N THR A 74 -6.11 2.63 10.74
CA THR A 74 -5.39 1.34 10.77
C THR A 74 -5.55 0.61 12.11
N ILE A 75 -5.36 1.31 13.22
CA ILE A 75 -5.41 0.71 14.56
C ILE A 75 -6.84 0.36 14.98
N ILE A 76 -7.85 1.18 14.64
CA ILE A 76 -9.24 0.79 14.93
C ILE A 76 -9.59 -0.47 14.15
N TYR A 77 -9.24 -0.56 12.86
CA TYR A 77 -9.44 -1.78 12.07
C TYR A 77 -8.78 -3.01 12.68
N MET A 78 -7.58 -2.85 13.24
CA MET A 78 -6.85 -3.89 13.94
C MET A 78 -7.58 -4.32 15.22
N LYS A 79 -7.92 -3.37 16.10
CA LYS A 79 -8.58 -3.63 17.39
C LYS A 79 -9.96 -4.25 17.25
N THR A 80 -10.73 -3.81 16.26
CA THR A 80 -12.09 -4.33 16.05
C THR A 80 -12.10 -5.64 15.25
N GLY A 81 -10.94 -6.12 14.76
CA GLY A 81 -10.85 -7.32 13.92
C GLY A 81 -11.62 -7.20 12.60
N LYS A 82 -11.87 -5.98 12.11
CA LYS A 82 -12.71 -5.73 10.92
C LYS A 82 -11.95 -5.76 9.61
N CYS A 83 -10.61 -5.78 9.66
CA CYS A 83 -9.77 -5.88 8.47
C CYS A 83 -9.12 -7.28 8.38
N PRO A 84 -9.59 -8.14 7.45
CA PRO A 84 -9.00 -9.46 7.24
C PRO A 84 -7.53 -9.42 6.86
N LEU A 85 -7.06 -8.35 6.21
CA LEU A 85 -5.64 -8.22 5.82
C LEU A 85 -4.76 -8.11 7.06
N LEU A 86 -5.08 -7.18 7.97
CA LEU A 86 -4.38 -7.02 9.24
C LEU A 86 -4.43 -8.30 10.07
N PHE A 87 -5.60 -8.96 10.13
CA PHE A 87 -5.74 -10.21 10.87
C PHE A 87 -4.92 -11.35 10.25
N SER A 88 -4.88 -11.44 8.91
CA SER A 88 -4.22 -12.52 8.17
C SER A 88 -2.69 -12.41 8.15
N SER A 89 -2.14 -11.21 8.25
CA SER A 89 -0.69 -11.00 8.31
C SER A 89 -0.09 -11.66 9.55
N LYS A 90 0.95 -12.49 9.39
CA LYS A 90 1.66 -13.13 10.51
C LYS A 90 2.61 -12.16 11.23
N MET A 91 3.17 -11.21 10.48
CA MET A 91 3.95 -10.08 11.00
C MET A 91 3.70 -8.84 10.14
N TYR A 92 4.18 -7.70 10.63
CA TYR A 92 4.11 -6.42 9.97
C TYR A 92 5.52 -5.87 9.70
N LEU A 93 5.76 -5.44 8.46
CA LEU A 93 7.00 -4.79 8.04
C LEU A 93 6.70 -3.35 7.62
N LEU A 94 7.28 -2.40 8.33
CA LEU A 94 7.02 -0.98 8.15
C LEU A 94 8.25 -0.31 7.54
N SER A 95 8.06 0.63 6.62
CA SER A 95 9.16 1.51 6.22
C SER A 95 9.51 2.50 7.34
N ASP A 96 10.74 3.01 7.34
CA ASP A 96 11.25 3.96 8.33
C ASP A 96 10.76 5.41 8.10
N ILE A 97 9.50 5.57 7.66
CA ILE A 97 8.93 6.87 7.31
C ILE A 97 8.10 7.50 8.43
N CYS A 98 7.83 6.79 9.53
CA CYS A 98 7.02 7.34 10.62
C CYS A 98 7.24 6.52 11.88
N THR A 99 7.76 7.13 12.94
CA THR A 99 7.94 6.44 14.22
C THR A 99 6.60 6.18 14.92
N ASN A 100 5.60 7.05 14.71
CA ASN A 100 4.28 6.89 15.33
C ASN A 100 3.52 5.66 14.82
N ILE A 101 3.66 5.28 13.54
CA ILE A 101 3.02 4.03 13.05
C ILE A 101 3.70 2.81 13.67
N TYR A 102 5.03 2.82 13.82
CA TYR A 102 5.75 1.72 14.49
C TYR A 102 5.30 1.55 15.94
N ASN A 103 5.32 2.62 16.73
CA ASN A 103 4.87 2.59 18.12
C ASN A 103 3.41 2.12 18.23
N ALA A 104 2.53 2.66 17.38
CA ALA A 104 1.14 2.27 17.35
C ALA A 104 0.94 0.78 17.02
N PHE A 105 1.75 0.19 16.13
CA PHE A 105 1.68 -1.24 15.89
C PHE A 105 2.14 -2.03 17.12
N CYS A 106 3.31 -1.71 17.68
CA CYS A 106 3.86 -2.40 18.85
C CYS A 106 2.94 -2.34 20.08
N GLU A 107 2.23 -1.24 20.29
CA GLU A 107 1.30 -1.08 21.41
C GLU A 107 -0.02 -1.85 21.26
N ASN A 108 -0.37 -2.27 20.03
CA ASN A 108 -1.70 -2.78 19.71
C ASN A 108 -1.70 -4.17 19.07
N THR A 109 -0.55 -4.85 19.01
CA THR A 109 -0.46 -6.23 18.51
C THR A 109 0.65 -7.03 19.19
N ASP A 110 0.38 -8.31 19.43
CA ASP A 110 1.41 -9.27 19.88
C ASP A 110 2.21 -9.88 18.71
N LYS A 111 1.85 -9.54 17.46
CA LYS A 111 2.57 -10.00 16.27
C LYS A 111 3.91 -9.29 16.17
N VAL A 112 4.85 -9.93 15.47
CA VAL A 112 6.15 -9.30 15.18
C VAL A 112 5.94 -8.05 14.34
N VAL A 113 6.55 -6.95 14.74
CA VAL A 113 6.60 -5.67 14.02
C VAL A 113 8.06 -5.34 13.77
N GLU A 114 8.44 -5.20 12.50
CA GLU A 114 9.82 -4.91 12.09
C GLU A 114 9.85 -3.63 11.24
N VAL A 115 10.90 -2.82 11.42
CA VAL A 115 11.17 -1.68 10.53
C VAL A 115 12.17 -2.12 9.47
N TYR A 116 11.83 -1.91 8.20
CA TYR A 116 12.68 -2.26 7.08
C TYR A 116 13.93 -1.37 7.04
N SER A 117 15.10 -1.99 7.22
CA SER A 117 16.40 -1.31 7.04
C SER A 117 17.19 -1.86 5.86
N ASN A 118 17.31 -3.18 5.74
CA ASN A 118 17.98 -3.88 4.65
C ASN A 118 17.63 -5.36 4.65
N ASN A 119 17.91 -6.02 3.52
CA ASN A 119 17.60 -7.44 3.30
C ASN A 119 18.36 -8.40 4.23
N GLU A 120 19.59 -8.08 4.63
CA GLU A 120 20.39 -8.95 5.51
C GLU A 120 19.75 -9.10 6.89
N LYS A 121 19.38 -7.99 7.54
CA LYS A 121 18.68 -8.02 8.82
C LYS A 121 17.30 -8.66 8.69
N LEU A 122 16.57 -8.28 7.65
CA LEU A 122 15.21 -8.79 7.40
C LEU A 122 15.19 -10.31 7.18
N SER A 123 16.19 -10.88 6.51
CA SER A 123 16.35 -12.32 6.29
C SER A 123 16.15 -13.11 7.59
N SER A 124 16.93 -12.76 8.63
CA SER A 124 16.89 -13.45 9.92
C SER A 124 15.51 -13.39 10.60
N VAL A 125 14.79 -12.28 10.44
CA VAL A 125 13.45 -12.10 10.99
C VAL A 125 12.45 -12.96 10.22
N ILE A 126 12.50 -12.96 8.88
CA ILE A 126 11.61 -13.77 8.04
C ILE A 126 11.83 -15.26 8.30
N GLU A 127 13.08 -15.73 8.38
CA GLU A 127 13.40 -17.13 8.66
C GLU A 127 12.84 -17.55 10.03
N ARG A 128 13.00 -16.71 11.06
CA ARG A 128 12.46 -16.97 12.39
C ARG A 128 10.93 -16.99 12.42
N VAL A 129 10.26 -16.05 11.75
CA VAL A 129 8.79 -15.91 11.80
C VAL A 129 8.10 -16.93 10.91
N TYR A 130 8.62 -17.17 9.70
CA TYR A 130 7.95 -17.99 8.68
C TYR A 130 8.57 -19.37 8.50
N GLY A 131 9.81 -19.60 8.93
CA GLY A 131 10.51 -20.88 8.72
C GLY A 131 10.78 -21.17 7.24
N ARG A 132 10.87 -20.12 6.41
CA ARG A 132 11.03 -20.21 4.95
C ARG A 132 12.45 -19.79 4.57
N LYS A 133 12.97 -20.36 3.48
CA LYS A 133 14.31 -20.05 2.96
C LYS A 133 14.20 -19.15 1.73
N PHE A 134 15.23 -18.35 1.51
CA PHE A 134 15.35 -17.50 0.34
C PHE A 134 15.63 -18.33 -0.92
N ASP A 135 14.97 -17.97 -2.02
CA ASP A 135 15.22 -18.53 -3.35
C ASP A 135 15.73 -17.44 -4.31
N ASN A 136 17.00 -17.53 -4.70
CA ASN A 136 17.64 -16.60 -5.62
C ASN A 136 16.97 -16.55 -7.00
N ASN A 137 16.51 -17.70 -7.53
CA ASN A 137 15.88 -17.76 -8.85
C ASN A 137 14.52 -17.06 -8.81
N VAL A 138 13.78 -17.23 -7.71
CA VAL A 138 12.53 -16.51 -7.49
C VAL A 138 12.81 -15.02 -7.34
N TYR A 139 13.81 -14.62 -6.56
CA TYR A 139 14.16 -13.21 -6.39
C TYR A 139 14.39 -12.49 -7.72
N ASP A 140 15.25 -13.05 -8.59
CA ASP A 140 15.58 -12.44 -9.88
C ASP A 140 14.34 -12.34 -10.78
N LEU A 141 13.50 -13.37 -10.80
CA LEU A 141 12.25 -13.38 -11.57
C LEU A 141 11.26 -12.32 -11.06
N GLN A 142 11.05 -12.24 -9.75
CA GLN A 142 10.09 -11.29 -9.16
C GLN A 142 10.58 -9.85 -9.30
N LYS A 143 11.90 -9.62 -9.24
CA LYS A 143 12.51 -8.32 -9.51
C LYS A 143 12.24 -7.84 -10.93
N GLN A 144 12.31 -8.73 -11.93
CA GLN A 144 11.97 -8.40 -13.31
C GLN A 144 10.48 -8.05 -13.45
N LYS A 145 9.59 -8.81 -12.80
CA LYS A 145 8.14 -8.54 -12.80
C LYS A 145 7.80 -7.19 -12.16
N LEU A 146 8.38 -6.88 -11.01
CA LEU A 146 8.17 -5.59 -10.34
C LEU A 146 8.70 -4.43 -11.18
N LYS A 147 9.89 -4.57 -11.79
CA LYS A 147 10.39 -3.57 -12.73
C LYS A 147 9.46 -3.36 -13.92
N TYR A 148 8.84 -4.42 -14.43
CA TYR A 148 7.85 -4.29 -15.50
C TYR A 148 6.59 -3.55 -15.02
N ILE A 149 6.10 -3.86 -13.83
CA ILE A 149 4.97 -3.16 -13.18
C ILE A 149 5.30 -1.67 -12.96
N GLU A 150 6.50 -1.32 -12.53
CA GLU A 150 6.97 0.06 -12.38
C GLU A 150 6.86 0.82 -13.72
N ASN A 151 7.31 0.22 -14.82
CA ASN A 151 7.18 0.82 -16.15
C ASN A 151 5.70 1.02 -16.56
N LEU A 152 4.79 0.13 -16.14
CA LEU A 152 3.35 0.30 -16.38
C LEU A 152 2.77 1.44 -15.55
N TYR A 153 3.19 1.58 -14.28
CA TYR A 153 2.81 2.72 -13.46
C TYR A 153 3.31 4.05 -14.05
N GLU A 154 4.53 4.10 -14.60
CA GLU A 154 5.02 5.28 -15.31
C GLU A 154 4.17 5.63 -16.54
N LYS A 155 3.72 4.64 -17.32
CA LYS A 155 2.79 4.87 -18.44
C LYS A 155 1.44 5.41 -17.94
N ILE A 156 0.90 4.85 -16.86
CA ILE A 156 -0.35 5.29 -16.23
C ILE A 156 -0.22 6.73 -15.71
N GLU A 157 0.85 7.07 -15.02
CA GLU A 157 1.16 8.41 -14.52
C GLU A 157 1.18 9.45 -15.67
N ASN A 158 1.76 9.07 -16.81
CA ASN A 158 1.85 9.90 -17.99
C ASN A 158 0.58 9.93 -18.86
N SER A 159 -0.44 9.12 -18.56
CA SER A 159 -1.68 9.07 -19.32
C SER A 159 -2.63 10.25 -19.06
N ASN A 160 -3.72 10.27 -19.82
CA ASN A 160 -4.85 11.20 -19.72
C ASN A 160 -5.86 10.85 -18.60
N LEU A 161 -5.61 9.81 -17.80
CA LEU A 161 -6.43 9.50 -16.63
C LEU A 161 -6.42 10.63 -15.60
N SER A 162 -7.48 10.74 -14.81
CA SER A 162 -7.53 11.65 -13.67
C SER A 162 -6.52 11.27 -12.59
N MET A 163 -6.19 12.22 -11.71
CA MET A 163 -5.37 11.96 -10.51
C MET A 163 -5.90 10.78 -9.69
N LYS A 164 -7.22 10.74 -9.44
CA LYS A 164 -7.89 9.68 -8.68
C LYS A 164 -7.66 8.31 -9.33
N GLU A 165 -7.91 8.19 -10.63
CA GLU A 165 -7.74 6.93 -11.36
C GLU A 165 -6.28 6.46 -11.36
N LYS A 166 -5.33 7.38 -11.54
CA LYS A 166 -3.89 7.07 -11.48
C LYS A 166 -3.48 6.55 -10.12
N PHE A 167 -3.89 7.25 -9.06
CA PHE A 167 -3.62 6.81 -7.68
C PHE A 167 -4.27 5.45 -7.42
N MET A 168 -5.51 5.26 -7.85
CA MET A 168 -6.23 4.02 -7.64
C MET A 168 -5.55 2.83 -8.32
N LEU A 169 -5.13 2.99 -9.57
CA LEU A 169 -4.39 1.95 -10.30
C LEU A 169 -3.03 1.66 -9.66
N ASN A 170 -2.29 2.68 -9.22
CA ASN A 170 -0.98 2.47 -8.58
C ASN A 170 -1.13 1.75 -7.23
N PHE A 171 -1.98 2.28 -6.35
CA PHE A 171 -2.08 1.82 -4.97
C PHE A 171 -2.99 0.59 -4.80
N PHE A 172 -4.17 0.55 -5.40
CA PHE A 172 -5.11 -0.56 -5.18
C PHE A 172 -4.81 -1.79 -6.04
N SER A 173 -4.07 -1.67 -7.15
CA SER A 173 -3.55 -2.88 -7.83
C SER A 173 -2.60 -3.68 -6.92
N LYS A 174 -1.99 -3.01 -5.94
CA LYS A 174 -1.64 -3.45 -4.56
C LYS A 174 -2.24 -4.76 -4.05
N TYR A 175 -3.56 -4.87 -4.21
CA TYR A 175 -4.37 -5.94 -3.66
C TYR A 175 -4.51 -7.14 -4.61
N ILE A 176 -4.05 -7.02 -5.85
CA ILE A 176 -3.83 -8.17 -6.73
C ILE A 176 -2.54 -8.85 -6.28
N ILE A 177 -2.67 -9.91 -5.49
CA ILE A 177 -1.53 -10.54 -4.80
C ILE A 177 -0.59 -11.33 -5.73
N SER A 178 -1.10 -11.78 -6.88
CA SER A 178 -0.28 -12.41 -7.92
C SER A 178 0.32 -11.34 -8.80
N LEU A 179 1.65 -11.28 -8.90
CA LEU A 179 2.31 -10.34 -9.82
C LEU A 179 1.92 -10.60 -11.28
N ASP A 180 1.70 -11.85 -11.69
CA ASP A 180 1.30 -12.17 -13.06
C ASP A 180 -0.12 -11.68 -13.37
N GLU A 181 -1.04 -11.82 -12.43
CA GLU A 181 -2.40 -11.27 -12.56
C GLU A 181 -2.37 -9.74 -12.56
N ARG A 182 -1.54 -9.13 -11.69
CA ARG A 182 -1.36 -7.68 -11.65
C ARG A 182 -0.80 -7.15 -12.96
N ILE A 183 0.21 -7.81 -13.52
CA ILE A 183 0.79 -7.47 -14.83
C ILE A 183 -0.29 -7.54 -15.90
N THR A 184 -1.01 -8.66 -15.97
CA THR A 184 -2.07 -8.87 -16.97
C THR A 184 -3.13 -7.76 -16.89
N PHE A 185 -3.56 -7.43 -15.67
CA PHE A 185 -4.53 -6.36 -15.43
C PHE A 185 -4.00 -4.98 -15.88
N LEU A 186 -2.79 -4.60 -15.45
CA LEU A 186 -2.21 -3.30 -15.76
C LEU A 186 -1.87 -3.15 -17.25
N ASP A 187 -1.44 -4.23 -17.92
CA ASP A 187 -1.21 -4.25 -19.36
C ASP A 187 -2.53 -3.99 -20.12
N ASP A 188 -3.63 -4.62 -19.71
CA ASP A 188 -4.92 -4.46 -20.36
C ASP A 188 -5.43 -3.02 -20.27
N ILE A 189 -5.30 -2.41 -19.09
CA ILE A 189 -5.58 -0.98 -18.90
C ILE A 189 -4.68 -0.13 -19.80
N SER A 190 -3.37 -0.43 -19.82
CA SER A 190 -2.36 0.36 -20.55
C SER A 190 -2.56 0.39 -22.07
N LYS A 191 -3.17 -0.65 -22.67
CA LYS A 191 -3.45 -0.71 -24.12
C LYS A 191 -4.34 0.43 -24.63
N ASN A 192 -5.20 0.96 -23.76
CA ASN A 192 -6.23 1.94 -24.15
C ASN A 192 -5.92 3.36 -23.64
N LEU A 193 -4.74 3.57 -23.05
CA LEU A 193 -4.36 4.87 -22.51
C LEU A 193 -3.87 5.81 -23.62
N SER A 194 -4.35 7.04 -23.58
CA SER A 194 -3.79 8.13 -24.37
C SER A 194 -2.80 8.92 -23.53
N LEU A 195 -1.82 9.57 -24.18
CA LEU A 195 -0.91 10.48 -23.50
C LEU A 195 -1.69 11.64 -22.87
N GLY A 196 -1.36 11.95 -21.62
CA GLY A 196 -1.89 13.12 -20.93
C GLY A 196 -1.02 14.36 -21.13
N ASN A 197 -1.33 15.41 -20.38
CA ASN A 197 -0.55 16.64 -20.35
C ASN A 197 0.87 16.39 -19.80
N LYS A 198 1.88 17.02 -20.41
CA LYS A 198 3.29 16.90 -20.02
C LYS A 198 3.67 17.79 -18.83
N ASN A 199 2.94 18.88 -18.59
CA ASN A 199 3.27 19.88 -17.57
C ASN A 199 2.38 19.73 -16.32
N LYS A 200 2.35 18.53 -15.74
CA LYS A 200 1.56 18.22 -14.55
C LYS A 200 2.26 18.73 -13.29
N LYS A 201 1.52 19.43 -12.43
CA LYS A 201 2.00 19.75 -11.09
C LYS A 201 1.94 18.51 -10.22
N SER A 202 2.95 18.29 -9.39
CA SER A 202 2.96 17.22 -8.39
C SER A 202 2.54 17.79 -7.03
N ILE A 203 1.73 17.03 -6.31
CA ILE A 203 1.41 17.25 -4.89
C ILE A 203 2.06 16.10 -4.12
N TYR A 204 2.87 16.45 -3.12
CA TYR A 204 3.54 15.49 -2.26
C TYR A 204 2.80 15.35 -0.93
N THR A 205 2.58 14.10 -0.52
CA THR A 205 1.95 13.77 0.76
C THR A 205 2.58 12.53 1.40
N PRO A 206 2.81 12.49 2.73
CA PRO A 206 3.39 11.31 3.37
C PRO A 206 2.52 10.05 3.27
N CYS A 207 1.19 10.21 3.31
CA CYS A 207 0.22 9.12 3.36
C CYS A 207 -1.03 9.50 2.56
N PRO A 208 -1.03 9.31 1.22
CA PRO A 208 -2.16 9.70 0.36
C PRO A 208 -3.43 8.87 0.57
N TYR A 209 -3.34 7.75 1.30
CA TYR A 209 -4.23 6.60 1.17
C TYR A 209 -5.71 6.85 1.44
N GLY A 210 -6.08 7.53 2.53
CA GLY A 210 -7.48 7.86 2.82
C GLY A 210 -7.88 9.29 2.46
N ILE A 211 -6.92 10.12 2.02
CA ILE A 211 -7.19 11.52 1.64
C ILE A 211 -7.22 11.73 0.12
N TYR A 212 -6.84 10.75 -0.70
CA TYR A 212 -6.77 10.90 -2.16
C TYR A 212 -8.08 11.35 -2.78
N GLU A 213 -9.22 10.88 -2.27
CA GLU A 213 -10.54 11.27 -2.76
C GLU A 213 -10.84 12.73 -2.45
N ASN A 214 -10.58 13.16 -1.21
CA ASN A 214 -10.73 14.56 -0.80
C ASN A 214 -9.78 15.49 -1.57
N ILE A 215 -8.54 15.07 -1.82
CA ILE A 215 -7.61 15.80 -2.70
C ILE A 215 -8.20 15.87 -4.11
N SER A 216 -8.72 14.77 -4.66
CA SER A 216 -9.27 14.75 -6.02
C SER A 216 -10.48 15.66 -6.22
N ASN A 217 -11.24 15.93 -5.14
CA ASN A 217 -12.38 16.81 -5.16
C ASN A 217 -12.00 18.30 -5.02
N GLN A 218 -10.87 18.59 -4.39
CA GLN A 218 -10.42 19.96 -4.12
C GLN A 218 -9.49 20.53 -5.20
N PHE A 219 -8.76 19.65 -5.89
CA PHE A 219 -7.70 20.05 -6.81
C PHE A 219 -8.05 19.71 -8.27
N GLU A 220 -7.41 20.42 -9.20
CA GLU A 220 -7.62 20.23 -10.64
C GLU A 220 -7.30 18.78 -11.09
N LYS A 221 -7.94 18.35 -12.18
CA LYS A 221 -7.80 16.98 -12.72
C LYS A 221 -6.38 16.62 -13.15
N ASP A 222 -5.56 17.62 -13.49
CA ASP A 222 -4.25 17.47 -14.13
C ASP A 222 -3.08 17.58 -13.14
N ILE A 223 -3.28 17.03 -11.94
CA ILE A 223 -2.29 16.93 -10.87
C ILE A 223 -1.86 15.50 -10.69
N LEU A 224 -0.63 15.34 -10.21
CA LEU A 224 -0.07 14.06 -9.83
C LEU A 224 0.12 13.97 -8.32
N LEU A 225 -0.52 13.00 -7.69
CA LEU A 225 -0.36 12.76 -6.26
C LEU A 225 0.81 11.81 -6.04
N LYS A 226 1.84 12.26 -5.32
CA LYS A 226 3.04 11.46 -4.99
C LYS A 226 3.15 11.25 -3.50
N GLN A 227 3.56 10.05 -3.12
CA GLN A 227 3.98 9.80 -1.76
C GLN A 227 5.37 10.43 -1.53
N GLY A 228 5.55 11.11 -0.40
CA GLY A 228 6.83 11.74 -0.09
C GLY A 228 6.85 12.40 1.29
N ILE A 229 8.02 12.37 1.93
CA ILE A 229 8.28 12.99 3.24
C ILE A 229 9.13 14.27 3.15
N LYS A 230 9.41 14.74 1.93
CA LYS A 230 10.12 15.98 1.65
C LYS A 230 9.23 16.86 0.77
N ASN A 231 9.28 18.18 0.99
CA ASN A 231 8.48 19.17 0.26
C ASN A 231 6.99 18.85 0.31
N ILE A 232 6.46 18.57 1.50
CA ILE A 232 5.09 18.13 1.69
C ILE A 232 4.14 19.29 1.42
N ASP A 233 3.18 19.07 0.53
CA ASP A 233 2.14 20.04 0.20
C ASP A 233 0.88 19.80 1.04
N ILE A 234 0.56 18.53 1.29
CA ILE A 234 -0.66 18.09 1.98
C ILE A 234 -0.35 16.92 2.91
N ALA A 235 -0.94 16.92 4.10
CA ALA A 235 -0.91 15.77 5.01
C ALA A 235 -2.31 15.40 5.53
N CYS A 236 -2.46 14.18 6.05
CA CYS A 236 -3.68 13.80 6.76
C CYS A 236 -3.72 14.49 8.14
N LYS A 237 -4.91 14.75 8.68
CA LYS A 237 -5.04 15.37 10.00
C LYS A 237 -4.27 14.59 11.07
N GLY A 238 -3.55 15.32 11.93
CA GLY A 238 -2.72 14.77 13.00
C GLY A 238 -1.39 14.16 12.55
N CYS A 239 -1.00 14.31 11.27
CA CYS A 239 0.29 13.85 10.79
C CYS A 239 1.45 14.53 11.53
N ILE A 240 2.53 13.78 11.79
CA ILE A 240 3.74 14.29 12.45
C ILE A 240 4.54 15.26 11.58
N TYR A 241 4.32 15.20 10.27
CA TYR A 241 5.01 16.06 9.33
C TYR A 241 4.26 17.38 9.18
N ASP A 242 5.04 18.47 9.12
CA ASP A 242 4.51 19.79 8.84
C ASP A 242 4.06 19.89 7.39
N ALA A 243 2.88 20.46 7.18
CA ALA A 243 2.27 20.62 5.86
C ALA A 243 1.46 21.92 5.80
N PRO A 244 1.48 22.65 4.66
CA PRO A 244 0.64 23.83 4.47
C PRO A 244 -0.86 23.56 4.57
N LEU A 245 -1.29 22.33 4.26
CA LEU A 245 -2.70 21.92 4.28
C LEU A 245 -2.86 20.54 4.92
N TYR A 246 -3.84 20.44 5.82
CA TYR A 246 -4.26 19.17 6.42
C TYR A 246 -5.66 18.79 5.94
N ILE A 247 -5.82 17.53 5.51
CA ILE A 247 -7.08 16.97 5.02
C ILE A 247 -7.51 15.82 5.94
N ASN A 248 -8.79 15.78 6.28
CA ASN A 248 -9.38 14.67 7.04
C ASN A 248 -9.63 13.47 6.11
N TYR A 249 -9.60 12.28 6.68
CA TYR A 249 -10.27 11.12 6.07
C TYR A 249 -11.79 11.31 6.03
#